data_AF-A0A4P6ZGK1-F1
#
_entry.id   AF-A0A4P6ZGK1-F1
#
_cell.length_a   1.000
_cell.length_b   1.000
_cell.length_c   1.000
_cell.angle_alpha   90.00
_cell.angle_beta   90.00
_cell.angle_gamma   90.00
#
_symmetry.space_group_name_H-M   'P 1'
#
loop_
_entity.id
_entity.type
_entity.pdbx_description
1 polymer ?
#
loop_
_entity_poly.entity_id
_entity_poly.type
_entity_poly.pdbx_seq_one_letter_code
_entity_poly.pdbx_strand_id
1 'polypeptide(L)'
;MKNLIEEVKNINFSEEINKSDKQDKKRYVVLTVWELILISWVVYIQYFLRPKNIELSSANEFLLGTLPSLFGAAAFVAILFAFHRILKMYYGKYSLYNSIIFSVLFTFIGFTVWETVRTILYPFDIHDVIMTLIGCMMSGVLIIILFLDDLKTKKDRPF
;
A
#
# COMPACT_ATOMS: atom_id res chain seq x y z
N MET A 1 33.86 -36.24 0.42
CA MET A 1 33.88 -34.88 0.98
C MET A 1 34.23 -33.81 -0.06
N LYS A 2 35.25 -33.96 -0.92
CA LYS A 2 35.52 -32.98 -2.00
C LYS A 2 34.36 -32.82 -3.00
N ASN A 3 33.71 -33.90 -3.42
CA ASN A 3 32.58 -33.83 -4.37
C ASN A 3 31.33 -33.14 -3.80
N LEU A 4 31.09 -33.25 -2.48
CA LEU A 4 29.99 -32.55 -1.79
C LEU A 4 30.25 -31.05 -1.67
N ILE A 5 31.51 -30.64 -1.53
CA ILE A 5 31.91 -29.23 -1.47
C ILE A 5 31.82 -28.59 -2.86
N GLU A 6 32.10 -29.34 -3.94
CA GLU A 6 31.90 -28.86 -5.32
C GLU A 6 30.43 -28.80 -5.74
N GLU A 7 29.58 -29.74 -5.31
CA GLU A 7 28.13 -29.66 -5.54
C GLU A 7 27.48 -28.46 -4.82
N VAL A 8 27.87 -28.16 -3.58
CA VAL A 8 27.34 -27.01 -2.83
C VAL A 8 27.85 -25.67 -3.39
N LYS A 9 29.03 -25.64 -4.01
CA LYS A 9 29.60 -24.45 -4.64
C LYS A 9 28.98 -24.12 -6.02
N ASN A 10 28.26 -25.08 -6.62
CA ASN A 10 27.62 -24.96 -7.93
C ASN A 10 26.10 -24.74 -7.86
N ILE A 11 25.50 -24.77 -6.67
CA ILE A 11 24.17 -24.19 -6.51
C ILE A 11 24.35 -22.68 -6.59
N ASN A 12 23.64 -22.10 -7.55
CA ASN A 12 23.77 -20.74 -8.06
C ASN A 12 23.28 -19.70 -7.04
N PHE A 13 23.84 -19.73 -5.82
CA PHE A 13 23.40 -18.99 -4.65
C PHE A 13 23.46 -17.47 -4.90
N SER A 14 24.46 -17.02 -5.66
CA SER A 14 24.60 -15.64 -6.10
C SER A 14 23.54 -15.25 -7.13
N GLU A 15 23.11 -16.15 -8.02
CA GLU A 15 21.98 -15.90 -8.92
C GLU A 15 20.64 -15.88 -8.18
N GLU A 16 20.42 -16.76 -7.20
CA GLU A 16 19.21 -16.75 -6.38
C GLU A 16 19.08 -15.49 -5.52
N ILE A 17 20.18 -15.02 -4.91
CA ILE A 17 20.22 -13.75 -4.17
C ILE A 17 19.90 -12.58 -5.11
N ASN A 18 20.55 -12.51 -6.28
CA ASN A 18 20.32 -11.44 -7.25
C ASN A 18 18.89 -11.46 -7.82
N LYS A 19 18.29 -12.63 -7.97
CA LYS A 19 16.92 -12.79 -8.47
C LYS A 19 15.88 -12.39 -7.41
N SER A 20 16.12 -12.73 -6.15
CA SER A 20 15.31 -12.32 -4.99
C SER A 20 15.31 -10.78 -4.82
N ASP A 21 16.49 -10.16 -4.85
CA ASP A 21 16.64 -8.70 -4.73
C ASP A 21 15.97 -7.94 -5.89
N LYS A 22 16.13 -8.46 -7.12
CA LYS A 22 15.49 -7.89 -8.31
C LYS A 22 13.96 -8.05 -8.30
N GLN A 23 13.43 -9.13 -7.73
CA GLN A 23 11.98 -9.35 -7.62
C GLN A 23 11.35 -8.44 -6.57
N ASP A 24 11.98 -8.27 -5.41
CA ASP A 24 11.51 -7.33 -4.39
C ASP A 24 11.57 -5.89 -4.88
N LYS A 25 12.63 -5.50 -5.61
CA LYS A 25 12.71 -4.20 -6.27
C LYS A 25 11.53 -3.95 -7.22
N LYS A 26 11.14 -4.92 -8.04
CA LYS A 26 9.98 -4.78 -8.95
C LYS A 26 8.67 -4.57 -8.19
N ARG A 27 8.45 -5.30 -7.10
CA ARG A 27 7.24 -5.15 -6.27
C ARG A 27 7.13 -3.75 -5.68
N TYR A 28 8.24 -3.20 -5.20
CA TYR A 28 8.28 -1.82 -4.71
C TYR A 28 8.05 -0.80 -5.81
N VAL A 29 8.63 -0.98 -7.00
CA VAL A 29 8.35 -0.10 -8.14
C VAL A 29 6.85 -0.08 -8.46
N VAL A 30 6.18 -1.24 -8.46
CA VAL A 30 4.72 -1.29 -8.69
C VAL A 30 3.97 -0.52 -7.60
N LEU A 31 4.30 -0.70 -6.33
CA LEU A 31 3.68 0.04 -5.23
C LEU A 31 3.91 1.56 -5.33
N THR A 32 5.13 1.99 -5.69
CA THR A 32 5.44 3.42 -5.85
C THR A 32 4.69 4.02 -7.04
N VAL A 33 4.60 3.31 -8.17
CA VAL A 33 3.81 3.79 -9.32
C VAL A 33 2.33 3.87 -8.95
N TRP A 34 1.80 2.86 -8.24
CA TRP A 34 0.44 2.86 -7.73
C TRP A 34 0.15 4.07 -6.83
N GLU A 35 1.03 4.33 -5.86
CA GLU A 35 0.95 5.51 -4.99
C GLU A 35 0.96 6.82 -5.76
N LEU A 36 1.93 7.01 -6.67
CA LEU A 36 2.06 8.24 -7.45
C LEU A 36 0.82 8.51 -8.30
N ILE A 37 0.26 7.47 -8.92
CA ILE A 37 -1.00 7.59 -9.67
C ILE A 37 -2.14 8.04 -8.75
N LEU A 38 -2.29 7.41 -7.59
CA LEU A 38 -3.37 7.73 -6.65
C LEU A 38 -3.26 9.14 -6.08
N ILE A 39 -2.07 9.57 -5.66
CA ILE A 39 -1.84 10.94 -5.17
C ILE A 39 -2.10 11.95 -6.30
N SER A 40 -1.67 11.64 -7.52
CA SER A 40 -1.94 12.48 -8.69
C SER A 40 -3.45 12.63 -8.93
N TRP A 41 -4.23 11.56 -8.75
CA TRP A 41 -5.70 11.61 -8.85
C TRP A 41 -6.33 12.44 -7.73
N VAL A 42 -5.85 12.34 -6.49
CA VAL A 42 -6.31 13.20 -5.38
C VAL A 42 -6.10 14.68 -5.73
N VAL A 43 -4.88 15.04 -6.16
CA VAL A 43 -4.55 16.42 -6.54
C VAL A 43 -5.39 16.87 -7.73
N TYR A 44 -5.51 16.03 -8.76
CA TYR A 44 -6.28 16.35 -9.95
C TYR A 44 -7.76 16.63 -9.62
N ILE A 45 -8.40 15.78 -8.81
CA ILE A 45 -9.80 15.96 -8.42
C ILE A 45 -9.97 17.23 -7.58
N GLN A 46 -9.16 17.41 -6.54
CA GLN A 46 -9.33 18.52 -5.61
C GLN A 46 -9.03 19.89 -6.24
N TYR A 47 -8.02 19.99 -7.10
CA TYR A 47 -7.56 21.28 -7.64
C TYR A 47 -8.08 21.60 -9.04
N PHE A 48 -8.42 20.60 -9.86
CA PHE A 48 -8.80 20.85 -11.26
C PHE A 48 -10.26 20.54 -11.56
N LEU A 49 -10.87 19.54 -10.91
CA LEU A 49 -12.26 19.18 -11.19
C LEU A 49 -13.23 19.87 -10.23
N ARG A 50 -12.99 19.77 -8.92
CA ARG A 50 -13.90 20.32 -7.90
C ARG A 50 -14.13 21.85 -8.01
N PRO A 51 -13.11 22.68 -8.31
CA PRO A 51 -13.32 24.14 -8.35
C PRO A 51 -14.07 24.63 -9.60
N LYS A 52 -14.22 23.79 -10.64
CA LYS A 52 -14.77 24.24 -11.93
C LYS A 52 -16.30 24.35 -11.98
N ASN A 53 -17.01 24.07 -10.87
CA ASN A 53 -18.48 24.12 -10.78
C ASN A 53 -19.16 23.57 -12.04
N ILE A 54 -18.65 22.45 -12.54
CA ILE A 54 -19.22 21.79 -13.72
C ILE A 54 -20.59 21.28 -13.28
N GLU A 55 -21.66 21.64 -13.99
CA GLU A 55 -22.99 21.06 -13.77
C GLU A 55 -22.91 19.56 -14.02
N LEU A 56 -22.76 18.82 -12.94
CA LEU A 56 -22.57 17.38 -12.95
C LEU A 56 -23.86 16.72 -12.49
N SER A 57 -24.10 15.49 -12.93
CA SER A 57 -25.15 14.68 -12.32
C SER A 57 -24.85 14.51 -10.82
N SER A 58 -25.89 14.35 -10.01
CA SER A 58 -25.75 14.14 -8.56
C SER A 58 -24.78 13.00 -8.20
N ALA A 59 -24.75 11.94 -9.02
CA ALA A 59 -23.80 10.84 -8.85
C ALA A 59 -22.34 11.25 -9.07
N ASN A 60 -22.08 12.14 -10.05
CA ASN A 60 -20.73 12.62 -10.33
C ASN A 60 -20.24 13.58 -9.25
N GLU A 61 -21.11 14.44 -8.72
CA GLU A 61 -20.77 15.32 -7.58
C GLU A 61 -20.41 14.49 -6.33
N PHE A 62 -21.20 13.45 -6.04
CA PHE A 62 -20.93 12.51 -4.96
C PHE A 62 -19.56 11.83 -5.12
N LEU A 63 -19.25 11.32 -6.32
CA LEU A 63 -17.98 10.69 -6.61
C LEU A 63 -16.81 11.67 -6.46
N LEU A 64 -16.92 12.89 -7.00
CA LEU A 64 -15.87 13.90 -6.85
C LEU A 64 -15.65 14.34 -5.40
N GLY A 65 -16.69 14.29 -4.58
CA GLY A 65 -16.61 14.54 -3.13
C GLY A 65 -15.80 13.48 -2.39
N THR A 66 -15.98 12.20 -2.76
CA THR A 66 -15.55 11.06 -1.94
C THR A 66 -14.38 10.25 -2.52
N LEU A 67 -14.13 10.33 -3.82
CA LEU A 67 -12.97 9.71 -4.48
C LEU A 67 -11.61 10.13 -3.91
N PRO A 68 -11.39 11.40 -3.49
CA PRO A 68 -10.14 11.79 -2.84
C PRO A 68 -9.84 10.96 -1.57
N SER A 69 -10.88 10.61 -0.80
CA SER A 69 -10.74 9.79 0.42
C SER A 69 -10.36 8.34 0.07
N LEU A 70 -10.96 7.78 -0.98
CA LEU A 70 -10.60 6.46 -1.50
C LEU A 70 -9.14 6.40 -1.97
N PHE A 71 -8.75 7.33 -2.85
CA PHE A 71 -7.40 7.35 -3.42
C PHE A 71 -6.34 7.70 -2.38
N GLY A 72 -6.65 8.64 -1.48
CA GLY A 72 -5.77 9.00 -0.37
C GLY A 72 -5.52 7.82 0.55
N ALA A 73 -6.57 7.12 0.99
CA ALA A 73 -6.43 5.94 1.85
C ALA A 73 -5.62 4.83 1.15
N ALA A 74 -5.91 4.55 -0.12
CA ALA A 74 -5.17 3.56 -0.89
C ALA A 74 -3.67 3.91 -1.01
N ALA A 75 -3.33 5.18 -1.27
CA ALA A 75 -1.94 5.62 -1.35
C ALA A 75 -1.23 5.51 0.01
N PHE A 76 -1.87 5.96 1.09
CA PHE A 76 -1.31 5.91 2.44
C PHE A 76 -1.04 4.48 2.91
N VAL A 77 -1.94 3.53 2.61
CA VAL A 77 -1.70 2.11 2.92
C VAL A 77 -0.44 1.58 2.21
N ALA A 78 -0.24 1.94 0.94
CA ALA A 78 0.93 1.49 0.19
C ALA A 78 2.24 2.05 0.78
N ILE A 79 2.27 3.35 1.13
CA ILE A 79 3.43 4.02 1.74
C ILE A 79 3.75 3.40 3.09
N LEU A 80 2.75 3.32 3.98
CA LEU A 80 2.93 2.80 5.33
C LEU A 80 3.37 1.34 5.32
N PHE A 81 2.85 0.55 4.38
CA PHE A 81 3.27 -0.82 4.20
C PHE A 81 4.74 -0.91 3.80
N ALA A 82 5.15 -0.13 2.79
CA ALA A 82 6.54 -0.13 2.34
C ALA A 82 7.49 0.26 3.48
N PHE A 83 7.16 1.34 4.20
CA PHE A 83 7.93 1.82 5.34
C PHE A 83 8.00 0.78 6.47
N HIS A 84 6.85 0.26 6.91
CA HIS A 84 6.79 -0.72 8.00
C HIS A 84 7.48 -2.04 7.65
N ARG A 85 7.38 -2.51 6.39
CA ARG A 85 8.10 -3.69 5.91
C ARG A 85 9.61 -3.49 6.00
N ILE A 86 10.14 -2.39 5.46
CA ILE A 86 11.59 -2.08 5.49
C ILE A 86 12.08 -2.03 6.94
N LEU A 87 11.35 -1.32 7.80
CA LEU A 87 11.68 -1.21 9.22
C LEU A 87 11.71 -2.59 9.91
N LYS A 88 10.69 -3.43 9.70
CA LYS A 88 10.63 -4.76 10.33
C LYS A 88 11.63 -5.76 9.75
N MET A 89 11.99 -5.62 8.48
CA MET A 89 13.07 -6.40 7.88
C MET A 89 14.42 -6.06 8.53
N TYR A 90 14.71 -4.77 8.73
CA TYR A 90 15.93 -4.33 9.41
C TYR A 90 16.07 -4.92 10.83
N TYR A 91 14.96 -5.04 11.56
CA TYR A 91 14.94 -5.63 12.91
C TYR A 91 14.75 -7.16 12.94
N GLY A 92 14.73 -7.86 11.79
CA GLY A 92 14.54 -9.31 11.73
C GLY A 92 13.18 -9.81 12.23
N LYS A 93 12.17 -8.93 12.33
CA LYS A 93 10.83 -9.21 12.89
C LYS A 93 9.73 -9.11 11.83
N TYR A 94 10.09 -9.26 10.56
CA TYR A 94 9.15 -9.09 9.45
C TYR A 94 8.08 -10.19 9.43
N SER A 95 6.84 -9.73 9.30
CA SER A 95 5.67 -10.55 9.01
C SER A 95 4.79 -9.75 8.05
N LEU A 96 4.47 -10.35 6.89
CA LEU A 96 3.63 -9.72 5.88
C LEU A 96 2.28 -9.31 6.48
N TYR A 97 1.62 -10.27 7.15
CA TYR A 97 0.30 -10.06 7.77
C TYR A 97 0.30 -8.89 8.75
N ASN A 98 1.30 -8.82 9.63
CA ASN A 98 1.39 -7.75 10.63
C ASN A 98 1.61 -6.39 9.95
N SER A 99 2.37 -6.36 8.85
CA SER A 99 2.64 -5.12 8.11
C SER A 99 1.40 -4.63 7.35
N ILE A 100 0.63 -5.54 6.76
CA ILE A 100 -0.64 -5.20 6.10
C ILE A 100 -1.64 -4.68 7.13
N ILE A 101 -1.85 -5.42 8.23
CA ILE A 101 -2.78 -5.00 9.30
C ILE A 101 -2.40 -3.64 9.86
N PHE A 102 -1.12 -3.45 10.19
CA PHE A 102 -0.64 -2.18 10.71
C PHE A 102 -0.97 -1.05 9.73
N SER A 103 -0.65 -1.22 8.45
CA SER A 103 -0.83 -0.17 7.44
C SER A 103 -2.30 0.16 7.20
N VAL A 104 -3.16 -0.87 7.13
CA VAL A 104 -4.61 -0.72 6.96
C VAL A 104 -5.24 -0.04 8.17
N LEU A 105 -4.97 -0.53 9.39
CA LEU A 105 -5.55 0.03 10.60
C LEU A 105 -5.05 1.45 10.87
N PHE A 106 -3.75 1.69 10.72
CA PHE A 106 -3.17 3.01 10.93
C PHE A 106 -3.78 4.03 9.96
N THR A 107 -3.90 3.67 8.67
CA THR A 107 -4.51 4.55 7.67
C THR A 107 -5.99 4.79 7.96
N PHE A 108 -6.75 3.72 8.22
CA PHE A 108 -8.19 3.83 8.48
C PHE A 108 -8.49 4.67 9.73
N ILE A 109 -7.76 4.43 10.83
CA ILE A 109 -7.89 5.23 12.06
C ILE A 109 -7.47 6.67 11.79
N GLY A 110 -6.34 6.88 11.10
CA GLY A 110 -5.86 8.23 10.78
C GLY A 110 -6.88 9.05 9.99
N PHE A 111 -7.49 8.47 8.95
CA PHE A 111 -8.52 9.12 8.15
C PHE A 111 -9.83 9.30 8.93
N THR A 112 -10.21 8.35 9.79
CA THR A 112 -11.42 8.48 10.63
C THR A 112 -11.25 9.58 11.68
N VAL A 113 -10.07 9.69 12.29
CA VAL A 113 -9.73 10.77 13.22
C VAL A 113 -9.69 12.10 12.46
N TRP A 114 -9.12 12.13 11.26
CA TRP A 114 -9.13 13.31 10.41
C TRP A 114 -10.55 13.78 10.09
N GLU A 115 -11.44 12.87 9.72
CA GLU A 115 -12.85 13.19 9.46
C GLU A 115 -13.55 13.68 10.73
N THR A 116 -13.24 13.07 11.88
CA THR A 116 -13.72 13.55 13.19
C THR A 116 -13.23 14.98 13.47
N VAL A 117 -11.98 15.32 13.19
CA VAL A 117 -11.45 16.68 13.37
C VAL A 117 -12.09 17.65 12.37
N ARG A 118 -12.34 17.21 11.13
CA ARG A 118 -13.02 17.99 10.09
C ARG A 118 -14.44 18.39 10.51
N THR A 119 -15.08 17.63 11.42
CA THR A 119 -16.42 17.98 11.92
C THR A 119 -16.54 19.36 12.56
N ILE A 120 -15.41 19.93 13.01
CA ILE A 120 -15.35 21.28 13.56
C ILE A 120 -15.71 22.33 12.48
N LEU A 121 -15.47 22.03 11.20
CA LEU A 121 -15.66 22.94 10.07
C LEU A 121 -16.79 22.52 9.11
N TYR A 122 -17.06 21.22 9.00
CA TYR A 122 -18.03 20.65 8.05
C TYR A 122 -18.82 19.51 8.73
N PRO A 123 -20.02 19.14 8.27
CA PRO A 123 -20.70 17.95 8.82
C PRO A 123 -19.88 16.68 8.57
N PHE A 124 -19.98 15.70 9.48
CA PHE A 124 -19.33 14.41 9.35
C PHE A 124 -19.85 13.66 8.12
N ASP A 125 -18.96 13.29 7.20
CA ASP A 125 -19.34 12.53 6.00
C ASP A 125 -19.04 11.03 6.16
N ILE A 126 -20.10 10.25 6.39
CA ILE A 126 -19.98 8.79 6.49
C ILE A 126 -19.50 8.14 5.18
N HIS A 127 -19.77 8.77 4.03
CA HIS A 127 -19.34 8.25 2.74
C HIS A 127 -17.83 8.36 2.57
N ASP A 128 -17.20 9.39 3.12
CA ASP A 128 -15.74 9.52 3.18
C ASP A 128 -15.11 8.39 3.99
N VAL A 129 -15.72 7.99 5.11
CA VAL A 129 -15.27 6.85 5.92
C VAL A 129 -15.41 5.52 5.17
N ILE A 130 -16.54 5.31 4.48
CA ILE A 130 -16.77 4.10 3.66
C ILE A 130 -15.75 4.04 2.51
N MET A 131 -15.52 5.15 1.83
CA MET A 131 -14.59 5.24 0.70
C MET A 131 -13.14 5.06 1.16
N THR A 132 -12.80 5.55 2.36
CA THR A 132 -11.53 5.26 3.04
C THR A 132 -11.36 3.75 3.27
N LEU A 133 -12.39 3.08 3.80
CA LEU A 133 -12.35 1.63 4.03
C LEU A 133 -12.11 0.86 2.72
N ILE A 134 -12.84 1.23 1.66
CA ILE A 134 -12.67 0.64 0.32
C ILE A 134 -11.25 0.87 -0.21
N GLY A 135 -10.71 2.08 -0.08
CA GLY A 135 -9.33 2.39 -0.47
C GLY A 135 -8.29 1.56 0.29
N CYS A 136 -8.48 1.40 1.60
CA CYS A 136 -7.64 0.55 2.43
C CYS A 136 -7.67 -0.93 1.97
N MET A 137 -8.86 -1.45 1.69
CA MET A 137 -9.02 -2.83 1.19
C MET A 137 -8.38 -2.99 -0.19
N MET A 138 -8.56 -2.04 -1.10
CA MET A 138 -8.00 -2.07 -2.44
C MET A 138 -6.47 -2.20 -2.43
N SER A 139 -5.78 -1.33 -1.68
CA SER A 139 -4.31 -1.42 -1.54
C SER A 139 -3.88 -2.64 -0.74
N GLY A 140 -4.64 -3.04 0.29
CA GLY A 140 -4.36 -4.26 1.05
C GLY A 140 -4.37 -5.51 0.16
N VAL A 141 -5.38 -5.65 -0.69
CA VAL A 141 -5.48 -6.76 -1.66
C VAL A 141 -4.33 -6.71 -2.67
N LEU A 142 -4.01 -5.54 -3.22
CA LEU A 142 -2.87 -5.38 -4.12
C LEU A 142 -1.56 -5.84 -3.47
N ILE A 143 -1.32 -5.44 -2.22
CA ILE A 143 -0.14 -5.84 -1.46
C ILE A 143 -0.12 -7.36 -1.25
N ILE A 144 -1.25 -7.98 -0.89
CA ILE A 144 -1.34 -9.44 -0.75
C ILE A 144 -0.95 -10.12 -2.05
N ILE A 145 -1.45 -9.66 -3.20
CA ILE A 145 -1.14 -10.24 -4.51
C ILE A 145 0.35 -10.09 -4.82
N LEU A 146 0.93 -8.91 -4.60
CA LEU A 146 2.33 -8.63 -4.91
C LEU A 146 3.31 -9.40 -4.03
N PHE A 147 2.97 -9.62 -2.76
CA PHE A 147 3.84 -10.22 -1.75
C PHE A 147 3.35 -11.59 -1.27
N LEU A 148 2.45 -12.26 -1.99
CA LEU A 148 1.87 -13.55 -1.61
C LEU A 148 2.95 -14.61 -1.30
N ASP A 149 4.05 -14.59 -2.06
CA ASP A 149 5.15 -15.54 -1.90
C ASP A 149 5.92 -15.34 -0.57
N ASP A 150 5.86 -14.14 0.03
CA ASP A 150 6.46 -13.89 1.35
C ASP A 150 5.74 -14.70 2.45
N LEU A 151 4.48 -15.08 2.25
CA LEU A 151 3.75 -15.99 3.16
C LEU A 151 4.21 -17.44 3.02
N LYS A 152 4.63 -17.84 1.82
CA LYS A 152 5.08 -19.22 1.52
C LYS A 152 6.53 -19.45 1.94
N THR A 153 7.37 -18.42 1.83
CA THR A 153 8.83 -18.47 2.06
C THR A 153 9.27 -18.27 3.51
N LYS A 154 8.35 -18.18 4.47
CA LYS A 154 8.66 -17.95 5.91
C LYS A 154 9.56 -19.03 6.55
N LYS A 155 9.94 -20.08 5.82
CA LYS A 155 10.78 -21.17 6.28
C LYS A 155 12.28 -20.97 6.04
N ASP A 156 12.70 -20.23 5.01
CA ASP A 156 14.08 -20.37 4.49
C ASP A 156 14.80 -19.07 4.07
N ARG A 157 14.54 -17.91 4.72
CA ARG A 157 15.45 -16.75 4.54
C ARG A 157 16.44 -16.69 5.70
N PRO A 158 17.67 -17.22 5.55
CA PRO A 158 18.75 -16.88 6.45
C PRO A 158 19.05 -15.38 6.25
N PHE A 159 19.16 -14.66 7.36
CA PHE A 159 19.87 -13.38 7.37
C PHE A 159 21.36 -13.66 7.21
#